data_AF-A0A0F9BCM3-F1
#
_entry.id   AF-A0A0F9BCM3-F1
#
_cell.length_a   1.000
_cell.length_b   1.000
_cell.length_c   1.000
_cell.angle_alpha   90.00
_cell.angle_beta   90.00
_cell.angle_gamma   90.00
#
_symmetry.space_group_name_H-M   'P 1'
#
loop_
_entity.id
_entity.type
_entity.pdbx_description
1 polymer ?
#
loop_
_entity_poly.entity_id
_entity_poly.type
_entity_poly.pdbx_seq_one_letter_code
_entity_poly.pdbx_strand_id
1 'polypeptide(L)' 'MDIIYARSQATASDVLAGMPDPPSRASVRTFLRILEDKGHLKHGKRGREFVYQPTRPRSRAGKSA' A
#
# COMPACT_ATOMS: atom_id res chain seq x y z
N MET A 1 3.26 3.09 2.36
CA MET A 1 3.72 1.77 2.83
C MET A 1 3.13 1.40 4.18
N ASP A 2 3.25 2.23 5.21
CA ASP A 2 2.84 1.86 6.58
C ASP A 2 1.38 1.38 6.70
N ILE A 3 0.44 2.07 6.05
CA ILE A 3 -0.99 1.70 6.03
C ILE A 3 -1.23 0.30 5.43
N ILE A 4 -0.51 -0.07 4.37
CA ILE A 4 -0.66 -1.38 3.71
C ILE A 4 -0.03 -2.48 4.57
N TYR A 5 1.10 -2.19 5.20
CA TYR A 5 1.75 -3.11 6.12
C TYR A 5 0.94 -3.33 7.40
N ALA A 6 0.32 -2.28 7.94
CA ALA A 6 -0.53 -2.38 9.13
C ALA A 6 -1.79 -3.23 8.88
N ARG A 7 -2.38 -3.12 7.69
CA ARG A 7 -3.60 -3.86 7.32
C ARG A 7 -3.32 -5.19 6.61
N SER A 8 -2.06 -5.50 6.29
CA SER A 8 -1.61 -6.61 5.42
C SER A 8 -2.18 -6.59 3.98
N GLN A 9 -3.26 -5.84 3.72
CA GLN A 9 -3.84 -5.57 2.43
C GLN A 9 -4.64 -4.26 2.49
N ALA A 10 -4.62 -3.46 1.42
CA ALA A 10 -5.40 -2.23 1.35
C ALA A 10 -5.70 -1.84 -0.10
N THR A 11 -6.85 -1.22 -0.35
CA THR A 11 -7.16 -0.56 -1.63
C THR A 11 -6.54 0.82 -1.71
N ALA A 12 -6.50 1.42 -2.91
CA ALA A 12 -6.11 2.83 -3.04
C ALA A 12 -7.00 3.78 -2.22
N SER A 13 -8.29 3.44 -2.08
CA SER A 13 -9.25 4.19 -1.26
C SER A 13 -8.94 4.05 0.23
N ASP A 14 -8.60 2.85 0.71
CA ASP A 14 -8.19 2.60 2.10
C ASP A 14 -6.91 3.34 2.48
N VAL A 15 -5.96 3.40 1.54
CA VAL A 15 -4.70 4.12 1.71
C VAL A 15 -4.96 5.63 1.78
N LEU A 16 -5.85 6.15 0.93
CA LEU A 16 -6.25 7.55 0.94
C LEU A 16 -6.93 7.93 2.26
N ALA A 17 -7.87 7.11 2.74
CA ALA A 17 -8.62 7.34 3.97
C ALA A 17 -7.76 7.22 5.24
N GLY A 18 -6.62 6.52 5.17
CA GLY A 18 -5.68 6.38 6.29
C GLY A 18 -4.60 7.46 6.35
N MET A 19 -4.55 8.38 5.38
CA MET A 19 -3.58 9.49 5.36
C MET A 19 -4.24 10.75 5.93
N PRO A 20 -3.60 11.44 6.89
CA PRO A 20 -4.11 12.70 7.43
C PRO A 20 -4.04 13.86 6.42
N ASP A 21 -3.05 13.84 5.53
CA ASP A 21 -2.93 14.77 4.39
C ASP A 21 -2.65 13.94 3.12
N PRO A 22 -3.71 13.39 2.49
CA PRO A 22 -3.54 12.56 1.32
C PRO A 22 -3.26 13.42 0.07
N PRO A 23 -2.31 13.02 -0.79
CA PRO A 23 -2.25 13.57 -2.14
C PRO A 23 -3.47 13.11 -2.95
N SER A 24 -3.60 13.60 -4.18
CA SER A 24 -4.70 13.17 -5.05
C SER A 24 -4.75 11.63 -5.20
N ARG A 25 -5.96 11.07 -5.39
CA ARG A 25 -6.14 9.62 -5.57
C ARG A 25 -5.31 9.06 -6.75
N ALA A 26 -5.07 9.87 -7.78
CA ALA A 26 -4.19 9.53 -8.89
C ALA A 26 -2.72 9.43 -8.45
N SER A 27 -2.25 10.36 -7.62
CA SER A 27 -0.91 10.33 -7.03
C SER A 27 -0.70 9.09 -6.17
N VAL A 28 -1.69 8.74 -5.31
CA VAL A 28 -1.64 7.50 -4.51
C VAL A 28 -1.51 6.27 -5.41
N ARG A 29 -2.32 6.16 -6.46
CA ARG A 29 -2.21 5.05 -7.44
C ARG A 29 -0.84 4.99 -8.11
N THR A 30 -0.27 6.15 -8.45
CA THR A 30 1.06 6.23 -9.05
C THR A 30 2.12 5.70 -8.09
N PHE A 31 2.08 6.13 -6.81
CA PHE A 31 2.99 5.61 -5.78
C PHE A 31 2.83 4.11 -5.56
N LEU A 32 1.60 3.59 -5.53
CA LEU A 32 1.35 2.15 -5.39
C LEU A 32 1.95 1.36 -6.54
N ARG A 33 1.82 1.87 -7.77
CA ARG A 33 2.40 1.24 -8.97
C ARG A 33 3.92 1.28 -8.97
N ILE A 34 4.53 2.40 -8.55
CA ILE A 34 5.99 2.49 -8.39
C ILE A 34 6.50 1.48 -7.36
N LEU A 35 5.80 1.32 -6.24
CA LEU A 35 6.18 0.36 -5.20
C LEU A 35 5.98 -1.09 -5.64
N GLU A 36 4.98 -1.34 -6.47
CA GLU A 36 4.77 -2.64 -7.12
C GLU A 36 5.85 -2.95 -8.15
N ASP A 37 6.21 -2.00 -9.00
CA ASP A 37 7.28 -2.13 -9.99
C ASP A 37 8.63 -2.42 -9.33
N LYS A 38 8.89 -1.80 -8.17
CA LYS A 38 10.03 -2.10 -7.30
C LYS A 38 9.93 -3.45 -6.57
N GLY A 39 8.83 -4.19 -6.75
CA GLY A 39 8.62 -5.51 -6.17
C GLY A 39 8.27 -5.50 -4.68
N HIS A 40 7.88 -4.36 -4.10
CA HIS A 40 7.51 -4.27 -2.68
C HIS A 40 6.02 -4.55 -2.42
N LEU A 41 5.18 -4.31 -3.42
CA LEU A 41 3.74 -4.56 -3.39
C LEU A 41 3.35 -5.47 -4.55
N LYS A 42 2.24 -6.19 -4.38
CA LYS A 42 1.53 -6.89 -5.44
C LYS A 42 0.09 -6.43 -5.42
N HIS A 43 -0.51 -6.15 -6.57
CA HIS A 43 -1.95 -5.97 -6.65
C HIS A 43 -2.65 -7.29 -7.00
N GLY A 44 -3.81 -7.50 -6.38
CA GLY A 44 -4.80 -8.47 -6.77
C GLY A 44 -6.10 -7.75 -7.12
N LYS A 45 -6.88 -8.30 -8.05
CA LYS A 45 -8.22 -7.80 -8.33
C LYS A 45 -9.22 -8.51 -7.42
N ARG A 46 -9.92 -7.76 -6.55
CA ARG A 46 -11.03 -8.27 -5.75
C ARG A 46 -12.31 -7.62 -6.23
N GLY A 47 -13.04 -8.31 -7.10
CA GLY A 47 -14.22 -7.76 -7.77
C GLY A 47 -13.88 -6.59 -8.69
N ARG A 48 -14.36 -5.39 -8.33
CA ARG A 48 -14.12 -4.15 -9.09
C ARG A 48 -12.92 -3.34 -8.60
N GLU A 49 -12.32 -3.72 -7.48
CA GLU A 49 -11.24 -2.96 -6.84
C GLU A 49 -9.89 -3.67 -6.95
N PHE A 50 -8.83 -2.87 -6.99
CA PHE A 50 -7.47 -3.35 -6.84
C PHE A 50 -7.08 -3.31 -5.37
N VAL A 51 -6.71 -4.48 -4.85
CA VAL A 51 -6.23 -4.67 -3.49
C VAL A 51 -4.71 -4.84 -3.56
N TYR A 52 -3.98 -3.97 -2.88
CA TYR A 52 -2.53 -4.03 -2.79
C TYR A 52 -2.12 -4.76 -1.52
N GLN A 53 -1.17 -5.68 -1.65
CA GLN A 53 -0.61 -6.48 -0.56
C GLN A 53 0.91 -6.35 -0.58
N PRO A 54 1.59 -6.32 0.58
CA PRO A 54 3.04 -6.33 0.61
C PRO A 54 3.56 -7.70 0.16
N THR A 55 4.58 -7.73 -0.70
CA THR A 55 5.19 -8.97 -1.21
C THR A 55 6.13 -9.61 -0.19
N ARG A 56 6.72 -8.79 0.68
CA ARG A 56 7.51 -9.26 1.82
C ARG A 56 6.73 -9.02 3.11
N PRO A 57 6.63 -10.00 4.02
CA PRO A 57 6.21 -9.70 5.38
C PRO A 57 7.13 -8.59 5.90
N ARG A 58 6.60 -7.66 6.70
CA ARG A 58 7.44 -6.70 7.41
C ARG A 58 8.28 -7.49 8.41
N SER A 59 9.41 -8.05 7.94
CA SER A 59 10.51 -8.36 8.82
C SER A 59 10.74 -7.06 9.58
N ARG A 60 10.73 -7.13 10.92
CA ARG A 60 10.82 -6.00 11.85
C ARG A 60 12.12 -5.19 11.63
N ALA A 61 12.27 -4.54 10.49
CA ALA A 61 13.28 -3.53 10.26
C ALA A 61 12.73 -2.24 10.89
N GLY A 62 13.17 -1.98 12.12
CA GLY A 62 12.97 -0.71 12.80
C GLY A 62 12.00 -0.73 13.98
N LYS A 63 12.27 -1.54 15.00
CA LYS A 63 12.17 -1.08 16.39
C LYS A 63 13.46 -1.49 17.10
N SER A 64 14.55 -0.83 16.73
CA SER A 64 15.61 -0.54 17.69
C SER A 64 15.38 0.89 18.13
N ALA A 65 14.64 1.02 19.21
CA ALA A 65 14.69 2.16 20.11
C ALA A 65 15.12 1.56 21.46
#